data_AF-A0A2M3YWS8-F1
#
_entry.id   AF-A0A2M3YWS8-F1
#
_cell.length_a   1.000
_cell.length_b   1.000
_cell.length_c   1.000
_cell.angle_alpha   90.00
_cell.angle_beta   90.00
_cell.angle_gamma   90.00
#
_symmetry.space_group_name_H-M   'P 1'
#
loop_
_entity.id
_entity.type
_entity.pdbx_description
1 polymer ?
#
loop_
_entity_poly.entity_id
_entity_poly.type
_entity_poly.pdbx_seq_one_letter_code
_entity_poly.pdbx_strand_id
1 'polypeptide(L)'
;MEGFKLFLLVSLALSSQFGLTPAQDGVKSWRKGGGGVKGAFPNGTMLVEMHSLGNAQNQSSSMDLHRSNDSLSALDRFMNKTKSQIPTGVCFEEVPTVSLLQGSARGDVPVGNGSNPSLSRVQVCCAGYERNVHNFRKCEPICTEPCQNGLCVAPNTCECYPDFVRNARGRCVPTCP
;
A
#
# COMPACT_ATOMS: atom_id res chain seq x y z
N MET A 1 30.15 36.84 50.48
CA MET A 1 28.79 37.36 50.19
C MET A 1 28.46 37.09 48.73
N GLU A 2 28.54 35.83 48.33
CA GLU A 2 27.46 34.81 48.41
C GLU A 2 26.55 34.79 47.17
N GLY A 3 26.96 35.35 46.01
CA GLY A 3 26.18 35.27 44.76
C GLY A 3 26.62 34.17 43.78
N PHE A 4 27.92 33.85 43.72
CA PHE A 4 28.47 32.99 42.66
C PHE A 4 28.61 31.51 43.01
N LYS A 5 28.37 31.14 44.28
CA LYS A 5 28.44 29.74 44.75
C LYS A 5 27.14 28.95 44.61
N LEU A 6 26.00 29.60 44.32
CA LEU A 6 24.72 28.90 44.16
C LEU A 6 24.49 28.33 42.75
N PHE A 7 25.17 28.83 41.71
CA PHE A 7 24.94 28.34 40.34
C PHE A 7 25.69 27.05 39.99
N LEU A 8 26.76 26.70 40.71
CA LEU A 8 27.53 25.48 40.45
C LEU A 8 26.97 24.23 41.15
N LEU A 9 26.06 24.38 42.12
CA LEU A 9 25.47 23.25 42.84
C LEU A 9 24.13 22.76 42.25
N VAL A 10 23.51 23.51 41.34
CA VAL A 10 22.28 23.07 40.63
C VAL A 10 22.60 22.23 39.39
N SER A 11 23.83 22.28 38.88
CA SER A 11 24.24 21.59 37.63
C SER A 11 24.70 20.14 37.83
N LEU A 12 24.88 19.68 39.07
CA LEU A 12 25.36 18.32 39.39
C LEU A 12 24.27 17.37 39.94
N ALA A 13 23.00 17.80 40.01
CA ALA A 13 21.91 17.01 40.57
C ALA A 13 20.79 16.64 39.56
N LEU A 14 20.97 16.89 38.26
CA LEU A 14 20.00 16.56 37.20
C LEU A 14 20.48 15.50 36.20
N SER A 15 21.63 14.84 36.46
CA SER A 15 22.20 13.81 35.59
C SER A 15 21.97 12.36 36.06
N SER A 16 21.06 12.12 37.02
CA SER A 16 20.96 10.79 37.67
C SER A 16 19.60 10.08 37.59
N GLN A 17 18.63 10.58 36.82
CA GLN A 17 17.32 9.92 36.72
C GLN A 17 16.79 9.96 35.30
N PHE A 18 17.39 9.23 34.37
CA PHE A 18 16.70 8.54 33.26
C PHE A 18 17.63 7.46 32.72
N GLY A 19 17.96 6.48 33.57
CA GLY A 19 18.40 5.18 33.10
C GLY A 19 17.16 4.43 32.59
N LEU A 20 16.89 4.51 31.29
CA LEU A 20 16.02 3.56 30.59
C LEU A 20 16.71 3.13 29.30
N THR A 21 16.96 1.83 29.27
CA THR A 21 17.58 1.01 28.24
C THR A 21 16.87 1.09 26.88
N PRO A 22 17.57 0.79 25.77
CA PRO A 22 16.96 0.72 24.45
C PRO A 22 15.97 -0.45 24.38
N ALA A 23 14.67 -0.13 24.26
CA ALA A 23 13.64 -1.10 23.90
C ALA A 23 13.77 -1.41 22.40
N GLN A 24 14.22 -2.61 22.13
CA GLN A 24 14.19 -3.27 20.82
C GLN A 24 12.73 -3.55 20.47
N ASP A 25 12.17 -2.85 19.49
CA ASP A 25 10.88 -3.24 18.91
C ASP A 25 11.05 -4.56 18.16
N GLY A 26 10.46 -5.59 18.74
CA GLY A 26 10.51 -6.96 18.26
C GLY A 26 9.94 -7.10 16.85
N VAL A 27 10.74 -7.75 16.01
CA VAL A 27 10.28 -8.47 14.82
C VAL A 27 9.12 -9.37 15.23
N LYS A 28 7.93 -9.13 14.67
CA LYS A 28 6.77 -10.01 14.78
C LYS A 28 7.08 -11.31 14.04
N SER A 29 7.70 -12.25 14.76
CA SER A 29 7.82 -13.66 14.39
C SER A 29 6.42 -14.29 14.39
N TRP A 30 5.81 -14.38 13.22
CA TRP A 30 4.65 -15.24 13.04
C TRP A 30 5.16 -16.68 12.87
N ARG A 31 4.94 -17.49 13.90
CA ARG A 31 5.08 -18.95 13.81
C ARG A 31 4.15 -19.45 12.71
N LYS A 32 4.75 -19.91 11.62
CA LYS A 32 4.12 -20.63 10.52
C LYS A 32 3.57 -21.96 11.06
N GLY A 33 2.29 -21.97 11.44
CA GLY A 33 1.53 -23.20 11.66
C GLY A 33 1.37 -23.94 10.34
N GLY A 34 2.08 -25.05 10.20
CA GLY A 34 1.99 -25.93 9.04
C GLY A 34 0.68 -26.72 9.06
N GLY A 35 -0.11 -26.55 8.00
CA GLY A 35 -1.16 -27.47 7.59
C GLY A 35 -0.90 -27.84 6.13
N GLY A 36 -0.11 -28.89 5.91
CA GLY A 36 0.18 -29.40 4.59
C GLY A 36 -1.00 -30.21 4.06
N VAL A 37 -1.62 -29.74 2.98
CA VAL A 37 -2.45 -30.60 2.11
C VAL A 37 -1.60 -30.99 0.90
N LYS A 38 -1.02 -32.19 0.98
CA LYS A 38 -0.41 -32.86 -0.17
C LYS A 38 -1.56 -33.42 -1.02
N GLY A 39 -1.96 -32.72 -2.07
CA GLY A 39 -2.83 -33.26 -3.11
C GLY A 39 -1.99 -34.03 -4.13
N ALA A 40 -1.82 -35.33 -3.90
CA ALA A 40 -1.31 -36.26 -4.89
C ALA A 40 -2.51 -36.88 -5.62
N PHE A 41 -2.55 -36.75 -6.95
CA PHE A 41 -3.34 -37.62 -7.82
C PHE A 41 -2.67 -39.02 -7.84
N PRO A 42 -3.44 -40.12 -7.83
CA PRO A 42 -3.77 -40.74 -9.11
C PRO A 42 -5.14 -41.46 -9.20
N ASN A 43 -5.60 -41.56 -10.45
CA ASN A 43 -6.33 -42.64 -11.11
C ASN A 43 -7.24 -43.59 -10.29
N GLY A 44 -8.52 -43.60 -10.66
CA GLY A 44 -9.45 -44.68 -10.34
C GLY A 44 -10.80 -44.48 -11.03
N THR A 45 -10.95 -45.12 -12.18
CA THR A 45 -12.18 -45.28 -12.99
C THR A 45 -13.29 -46.05 -12.27
N MET A 46 -14.49 -46.03 -12.88
CA MET A 46 -15.68 -46.90 -12.73
C MET A 46 -16.77 -46.32 -11.79
N LEU A 47 -18.06 -46.22 -12.13
CA LEU A 47 -18.87 -46.62 -13.29
C LEU A 47 -20.15 -45.76 -13.27
N VAL A 48 -20.74 -45.58 -14.44
CA VAL A 48 -22.01 -44.88 -14.68
C VAL A 48 -23.18 -45.71 -14.17
N GLU A 49 -24.12 -45.12 -13.43
CA GLU A 49 -25.52 -45.56 -13.46
C GLU A 49 -26.45 -44.37 -13.62
N MET A 50 -27.21 -44.44 -14.71
CA MET A 50 -28.19 -43.48 -15.17
C MET A 50 -29.56 -44.05 -14.83
N HIS A 51 -30.30 -43.42 -13.92
CA HIS A 51 -31.72 -43.66 -13.76
C HIS A 51 -32.49 -42.34 -13.92
N SER A 52 -33.14 -42.23 -15.08
CA SER A 52 -34.18 -41.26 -15.37
C SER A 52 -35.50 -41.70 -14.73
N LEU A 53 -36.07 -40.86 -13.87
CA LEU A 53 -37.52 -40.83 -13.63
C LEU A 53 -37.98 -39.37 -13.71
N GLY A 54 -39.00 -39.17 -14.54
CA GLY A 54 -39.43 -37.88 -15.05
C GLY A 54 -40.25 -37.01 -14.08
N ASN A 55 -40.16 -35.72 -14.37
CA ASN A 55 -41.17 -34.66 -14.33
C ASN A 55 -42.17 -34.59 -13.17
N ALA A 56 -42.03 -33.55 -12.35
CA ALA A 56 -43.17 -32.83 -11.80
C ALA A 56 -42.85 -31.33 -11.86
N GLN A 57 -43.63 -30.61 -12.66
CA GLN A 57 -43.68 -29.16 -12.64
C GLN A 57 -44.04 -28.71 -11.23
N ASN A 58 -43.22 -27.85 -10.63
CA ASN A 58 -43.64 -27.03 -9.51
C ASN A 58 -43.31 -25.58 -9.88
N GLN A 59 -44.32 -24.86 -10.39
CA GLN A 59 -44.28 -23.41 -10.47
C GLN A 59 -44.41 -22.87 -9.04
N SER A 60 -43.31 -22.88 -8.31
CA SER A 60 -43.12 -21.87 -7.28
C SER A 60 -42.67 -20.62 -8.02
N SER A 61 -43.46 -19.56 -8.01
CA SER A 61 -42.98 -18.21 -8.23
C SER A 61 -42.02 -17.86 -7.08
N SER A 62 -40.82 -18.46 -7.07
CA SER A 62 -39.70 -17.83 -6.42
C SER A 62 -39.51 -16.52 -7.15
N MET A 63 -39.50 -15.42 -6.40
CA MET A 63 -38.88 -14.22 -6.92
C MET A 63 -37.45 -14.61 -7.25
N ASP A 64 -37.20 -14.93 -8.52
CA ASP A 64 -35.87 -14.89 -9.08
C ASP A 64 -35.43 -13.44 -8.87
N LEU A 65 -34.72 -13.21 -7.77
CA LEU A 65 -33.69 -12.20 -7.74
C LEU A 65 -32.69 -12.64 -8.82
N HIS A 66 -33.02 -12.34 -10.07
CA HIS A 66 -32.05 -11.80 -10.98
C HIS A 66 -31.47 -10.61 -10.25
N ARG A 67 -30.46 -10.89 -9.41
CA ARG A 67 -29.58 -9.91 -8.84
C ARG A 67 -28.88 -9.34 -10.06
N SER A 68 -29.49 -8.31 -10.64
CA SER A 68 -28.83 -7.48 -11.62
C SER A 68 -27.46 -7.18 -11.01
N ASN A 69 -26.44 -7.53 -11.76
CA ASN A 69 -25.05 -7.37 -11.36
C ASN A 69 -24.64 -5.88 -11.38
N ASP A 70 -25.58 -5.00 -11.02
CA ASP A 70 -25.56 -3.54 -11.13
C ASP A 70 -25.40 -2.83 -9.78
N SER A 71 -25.21 -3.58 -8.69
CA SER A 71 -25.06 -3.03 -7.34
C SER A 71 -23.63 -2.57 -7.03
N LEU A 72 -22.92 -2.00 -8.00
CA LEU A 72 -21.76 -1.15 -7.68
C LEU A 72 -22.28 0.21 -7.23
N SER A 73 -21.95 0.59 -6.00
CA SER A 73 -22.23 1.94 -5.50
C SER A 73 -21.64 3.00 -6.44
N ALA A 74 -22.20 4.21 -6.44
CA ALA A 74 -21.57 5.35 -7.10
C ALA A 74 -20.09 5.51 -6.67
N LEU A 75 -19.80 5.21 -5.40
CA LEU A 75 -18.45 5.19 -4.85
C LEU A 75 -17.58 4.07 -5.44
N ASP A 76 -18.11 2.85 -5.60
CA ASP A 76 -17.34 1.74 -6.17
C ASP A 76 -17.00 1.98 -7.64
N ARG A 77 -17.95 2.55 -8.39
CA ARG A 77 -17.71 2.99 -9.78
C ARG A 77 -16.66 4.07 -9.83
N PHE A 78 -16.72 5.04 -8.93
CA PHE A 78 -15.69 6.07 -8.78
C PHE A 78 -14.32 5.45 -8.51
N MET A 79 -14.19 4.61 -7.48
CA MET A 79 -12.91 4.02 -7.10
C MET A 79 -12.33 3.15 -8.21
N ASN A 80 -13.14 2.34 -8.89
CA ASN A 80 -12.68 1.50 -10.00
C ASN A 80 -12.22 2.34 -11.21
N LYS A 81 -12.94 3.42 -11.53
CA LYS A 81 -12.57 4.35 -12.59
C LYS A 81 -11.28 5.09 -12.23
N THR A 82 -11.24 5.77 -11.10
CA THR A 82 -10.12 6.62 -10.70
C THR A 82 -8.84 5.80 -10.47
N LYS A 83 -8.92 4.58 -9.92
CA LYS A 83 -7.75 3.71 -9.74
C LYS A 83 -7.02 3.36 -11.04
N SER A 84 -7.74 3.30 -12.16
CA SER A 84 -7.14 3.09 -13.48
C SER A 84 -6.49 4.34 -14.06
N GLN A 85 -6.90 5.52 -13.59
CA GLN A 85 -6.44 6.82 -14.09
C GLN A 85 -5.29 7.39 -13.26
N ILE A 86 -5.10 6.93 -12.01
CA ILE A 86 -3.97 7.34 -11.16
C ILE A 86 -2.66 6.80 -11.77
N PRO A 87 -1.71 7.67 -12.14
CA PRO A 87 -0.42 7.22 -12.62
C PRO A 87 0.33 6.49 -11.51
N THR A 88 1.15 5.49 -11.87
CA THR A 88 1.91 4.69 -10.88
C THR A 88 3.00 5.46 -10.14
N GLY A 89 3.23 6.74 -10.48
CA GLY A 89 4.17 7.62 -9.79
C GLY A 89 5.63 7.15 -9.86
N VAL A 90 5.96 6.28 -10.82
CA VAL A 90 7.28 5.67 -10.94
C VAL A 90 8.14 6.45 -11.92
N CYS A 91 9.33 6.85 -11.47
CA CYS A 91 10.36 7.49 -12.25
C CYS A 91 11.61 6.61 -12.31
N PHE A 92 12.50 6.89 -13.26
CA PHE A 92 13.79 6.22 -13.36
C PHE A 92 14.91 7.23 -13.20
N GLU A 93 15.87 6.88 -12.34
CA GLU A 93 17.09 7.66 -12.16
C GLU A 93 18.29 6.80 -12.53
N GLU A 94 19.31 7.43 -13.09
CA GLU A 94 20.58 6.77 -13.34
C GLU A 94 21.52 7.07 -12.19
N VAL A 95 21.97 6.00 -11.54
CA VAL A 95 22.91 6.07 -10.43
C VAL A 95 24.14 5.23 -10.77
N PRO A 96 25.33 5.59 -10.26
CA PRO A 96 26.50 4.75 -10.43
C PRO A 96 26.24 3.33 -9.93
N THR A 97 26.55 2.32 -10.75
CA THR A 97 26.33 0.90 -10.39
C THR A 97 27.08 0.55 -9.10
N VAL A 98 28.23 1.17 -8.87
CA VAL A 98 29.02 1.06 -7.63
C VAL A 98 28.23 1.44 -6.38
N SER A 99 27.37 2.45 -6.46
CA SER A 99 26.59 2.96 -5.32
C SER A 99 25.50 1.99 -4.87
N LEU A 100 25.11 1.05 -5.74
CA LEU A 100 24.12 0.02 -5.44
C LEU A 100 24.73 -1.21 -4.76
N LEU A 101 26.07 -1.34 -4.80
CA LEU A 101 26.79 -2.44 -4.17
C LEU A 101 27.06 -2.08 -2.72
N GLN A 102 26.19 -2.52 -1.80
CA GLN A 102 26.44 -2.37 -0.37
C GLN A 102 27.61 -3.28 0.06
N GLY A 103 28.82 -2.73 0.04
CA GLY A 103 30.01 -3.40 0.59
C GLY A 103 30.63 -4.48 -0.31
N SER A 104 30.72 -4.26 -1.63
CA SER A 104 31.46 -5.16 -2.52
C SER A 104 32.92 -5.29 -2.10
N ALA A 105 33.23 -6.33 -1.31
CA ALA A 105 34.55 -6.60 -0.76
C ALA A 105 35.60 -7.03 -1.82
N ARG A 106 35.17 -7.29 -3.06
CA ARG A 106 36.02 -7.76 -4.17
C ARG A 106 36.39 -6.69 -5.20
N GLY A 107 35.84 -5.48 -5.11
CA GLY A 107 36.15 -4.40 -6.07
C GLY A 107 35.62 -4.60 -7.50
N ASP A 108 35.14 -5.79 -7.85
CA ASP A 108 34.52 -6.08 -9.15
C ASP A 108 33.14 -5.42 -9.23
N VAL A 109 33.03 -4.43 -10.11
CA VAL A 109 31.78 -3.69 -10.39
C VAL A 109 31.12 -4.32 -11.62
N PRO A 110 29.91 -4.88 -11.51
CA PRO A 110 29.21 -5.37 -12.66
C PRO A 110 28.82 -4.22 -13.60
N VAL A 111 28.69 -4.53 -14.88
CA VAL A 111 28.20 -3.59 -15.88
C VAL A 111 26.73 -3.27 -15.59
N GLY A 112 26.41 -1.98 -15.53
CA GLY A 112 25.05 -1.50 -15.31
C GLY A 112 24.19 -1.49 -16.57
N ASN A 113 22.90 -1.22 -16.40
CA ASN A 113 21.88 -1.20 -17.46
C ASN A 113 21.42 0.22 -17.86
N GLY A 114 22.18 1.24 -17.46
CA GLY A 114 21.88 2.64 -17.79
C GLY A 114 22.41 3.06 -19.17
N SER A 115 22.39 4.36 -19.42
CA SER A 115 22.93 4.99 -20.62
C SER A 115 24.44 4.79 -20.78
N ASN A 116 25.13 4.43 -19.71
CA ASN A 116 26.55 4.12 -19.67
C ASN A 116 26.77 2.79 -18.91
N PRO A 117 27.76 1.96 -19.29
CA PRO A 117 28.09 0.71 -18.58
C PRO A 117 28.43 0.87 -17.10
N SER A 118 28.83 2.06 -16.65
CA SER A 118 29.08 2.36 -15.23
C SER A 118 27.84 2.83 -14.45
N LEU A 119 26.72 3.05 -15.14
CA LEU A 119 25.46 3.53 -14.58
C LEU A 119 24.41 2.42 -14.59
N SER A 120 23.60 2.38 -13.56
CA SER A 120 22.42 1.54 -13.45
C SER A 120 21.17 2.41 -13.39
N ARG A 121 20.17 2.02 -14.18
CA ARG A 121 18.85 2.64 -14.18
C ARG A 121 18.00 2.02 -13.07
N VAL A 122 17.73 2.81 -12.04
CA VAL A 122 16.96 2.38 -10.86
C VAL A 122 15.57 3.00 -10.86
N GLN A 123 14.64 2.28 -10.21
CA GLN A 123 13.25 2.70 -10.06
C GLN A 123 13.08 3.53 -8.77
N VAL A 124 12.69 4.79 -8.93
CA VAL A 124 12.40 5.72 -7.82
C VAL A 124 10.95 6.19 -7.89
N CYS A 125 10.42 6.74 -6.79
CA CYS A 125 9.15 7.44 -6.84
C CYS A 125 9.38 8.85 -7.37
N CYS A 126 8.51 9.31 -8.26
CA CYS A 126 8.56 10.68 -8.77
C CYS A 126 8.35 11.69 -7.63
N ALA A 127 8.76 12.94 -7.84
CA ALA A 127 8.57 14.00 -6.86
C ALA A 127 7.09 14.14 -6.45
N GLY A 128 6.85 14.17 -5.14
CA GLY A 128 5.49 14.22 -4.58
C GLY A 128 4.76 12.87 -4.58
N TYR A 129 5.46 11.75 -4.80
CA TYR A 129 4.93 10.39 -4.63
C TYR A 129 5.73 9.61 -3.59
N GLU A 130 5.07 8.70 -2.88
CA GLU A 130 5.66 7.83 -1.87
C GLU A 130 5.44 6.36 -2.23
N ARG A 131 6.39 5.49 -1.84
CA ARG A 131 6.29 4.05 -2.15
C ARG A 131 5.16 3.41 -1.34
N ASN A 132 4.25 2.73 -2.02
CA ASN A 132 3.16 2.03 -1.33
C ASN A 132 3.69 0.86 -0.47
N VAL A 133 3.18 0.76 0.76
CA VAL A 133 3.63 -0.23 1.77
C VAL A 133 3.24 -1.66 1.40
N HIS A 134 2.11 -1.85 0.70
CA HIS A 134 1.61 -3.17 0.29
C HIS A 134 2.10 -3.60 -1.09
N ASN A 135 2.46 -2.64 -1.94
CA ASN A 135 2.92 -2.87 -3.30
C ASN A 135 4.08 -1.93 -3.64
N PHE A 136 5.29 -2.40 -3.32
CA PHE A 136 6.54 -1.67 -3.55
C PHE A 136 6.80 -1.31 -5.02
N ARG A 137 6.08 -1.88 -5.99
CA ARG A 137 6.22 -1.52 -7.41
C ARG A 137 5.42 -0.26 -7.79
N LYS A 138 4.58 0.24 -6.89
CA LYS A 138 3.75 1.43 -7.09
C LYS A 138 4.18 2.55 -6.15
N CYS A 139 4.07 3.77 -6.65
CA CYS A 139 4.17 4.97 -5.84
C CYS A 139 2.81 5.68 -5.84
N GLU A 140 2.36 6.10 -4.68
CA GLU A 140 1.10 6.80 -4.48
C GLU A 140 1.36 8.29 -4.30
N PRO A 141 0.48 9.16 -4.82
CA PRO A 141 0.66 10.60 -4.70
C PRO A 141 0.54 11.05 -3.25
N ILE A 142 1.36 12.03 -2.88
CA ILE A 142 1.36 12.66 -1.56
C ILE A 142 0.48 13.91 -1.62
N CYS A 143 -0.48 14.00 -0.71
CA CYS A 143 -1.26 15.20 -0.46
C CYS A 143 -0.87 15.73 0.93
N THR A 144 -0.25 16.91 0.98
CA THR A 144 0.20 17.56 2.24
C THR A 144 -0.97 17.75 3.20
N GLU A 145 -2.10 18.20 2.68
CA GLU A 145 -3.38 18.20 3.37
C GLU A 145 -4.17 16.95 2.95
N PRO A 146 -4.65 16.12 3.88
CA PRO A 146 -5.42 14.93 3.53
C PRO A 146 -6.72 15.31 2.81
N CYS A 147 -7.00 14.60 1.71
CA CYS A 147 -8.23 14.78 0.94
C CYS A 147 -9.45 14.31 1.74
N GLN A 148 -10.10 15.23 2.46
CA GLN A 148 -11.38 14.95 3.12
C GLN A 148 -12.47 14.77 2.08
N ASN A 149 -13.23 13.68 2.15
CA ASN A 149 -14.29 13.32 1.21
C ASN A 149 -13.82 13.27 -0.26
N GLY A 150 -12.59 12.82 -0.47
CA GLY A 150 -12.03 12.63 -1.80
C GLY A 150 -10.82 11.72 -1.79
N LEU A 151 -10.24 11.51 -2.97
CA LEU A 151 -9.09 10.67 -3.21
C LEU A 151 -7.92 11.50 -3.72
N CYS A 152 -6.70 11.26 -3.21
CA CYS A 152 -5.50 11.90 -3.74
C CYS A 152 -5.15 11.25 -5.09
N VAL A 153 -5.25 12.01 -6.19
CA VAL A 153 -5.07 11.50 -7.57
C VAL A 153 -3.77 11.97 -8.21
N ALA A 154 -3.19 13.06 -7.69
CA ALA A 154 -1.86 13.56 -8.03
C ALA A 154 -1.30 14.35 -6.83
N PRO A 155 -0.01 14.73 -6.83
CA PRO A 155 0.58 15.48 -5.72
C PRO A 155 -0.27 16.71 -5.39
N ASN A 156 -0.70 16.81 -4.13
CA ASN A 156 -1.57 17.89 -3.63
C ASN A 156 -2.89 18.09 -4.42
N THR A 157 -3.37 17.06 -5.12
CA THR A 157 -4.56 17.13 -5.96
C THR A 157 -5.56 16.05 -5.56
N CYS A 158 -6.69 16.50 -4.99
CA CYS A 158 -7.82 15.66 -4.60
C CYS A 158 -8.90 15.57 -5.69
N GLU A 159 -9.42 14.38 -5.95
CA GLU A 159 -10.67 14.19 -6.68
C GLU A 159 -11.78 13.93 -5.66
N CYS A 160 -12.87 14.71 -5.69
CA CYS A 160 -13.95 14.58 -4.72
C CYS A 160 -14.79 13.33 -4.99
N TYR A 161 -15.27 12.70 -3.91
CA TYR A 161 -16.22 11.60 -4.03
C TYR A 161 -17.55 12.08 -4.62
N PRO A 162 -18.39 11.15 -5.14
CA PRO A 162 -19.74 11.48 -5.57
C PRO A 162 -20.50 12.27 -4.49
N ASP A 163 -21.29 13.26 -4.91
CA ASP A 163 -22.05 14.18 -4.04
C ASP A 163 -21.22 15.20 -3.24
N PHE A 164 -19.91 15.30 -3.53
CA PHE A 164 -19.04 16.35 -2.99
C PHE A 164 -18.48 17.24 -4.11
N VAL A 165 -18.40 18.54 -3.82
CA VAL A 165 -17.83 19.53 -4.73
C VAL A 165 -16.64 20.23 -4.11
N ARG A 166 -15.66 20.59 -4.95
CA ARG A 166 -14.47 21.31 -4.53
C ARG A 166 -14.82 22.78 -4.26
N ASN A 167 -14.56 23.24 -3.05
CA ASN A 167 -14.73 24.65 -2.69
C ASN A 167 -13.53 25.51 -3.11
N ALA A 168 -13.61 26.83 -2.93
CA ALA A 168 -12.53 27.78 -3.24
C ALA A 168 -11.21 27.53 -2.50
N ARG A 169 -11.24 26.75 -1.41
CA ARG A 169 -10.06 26.36 -0.61
C ARG A 169 -9.53 24.98 -1.00
N GLY A 170 -10.06 24.38 -2.07
CA GLY A 170 -9.64 23.07 -2.56
C GLY A 170 -10.15 21.87 -1.76
N ARG A 171 -11.08 22.05 -0.82
CA ARG A 171 -11.67 20.97 -0.01
C ARG A 171 -12.97 20.47 -0.62
N CYS A 172 -13.23 19.17 -0.50
CA CYS A 172 -14.48 18.55 -0.95
C CYS A 172 -15.54 18.73 0.13
N VAL A 173 -16.54 19.56 -0.18
CA VAL A 173 -17.68 19.88 0.69
C VAL A 173 -18.95 19.23 0.12
N PRO A 174 -19.91 18.85 0.96
CA PRO A 174 -21.16 18.28 0.48
C PRO A 174 -21.91 19.30 -0.39
N THR A 175 -22.60 18.83 -1.42
CA THR A 175 -23.55 19.65 -2.16
C THR A 175 -24.78 19.95 -1.28
N CYS A 176 -25.22 21.20 -1.23
CA CYS A 176 -26.53 21.53 -0.67
C CYS A 176 -27.60 21.26 -1.76
N PRO A 177 -28.71 20.59 -1.43
CA PRO A 177 -29.83 20.38 -2.34
C PRO A 177 -30.57 21.68 -2.68
#